data_AF-A0A218P8A4-F1
#
_entry.id   AF-A0A218P8A4-F1
#
_cell.length_a   1.000
_cell.length_b   1.000
_cell.length_c   1.000
_cell.angle_alpha   90.00
_cell.angle_beta   90.00
_cell.angle_gamma   90.00
#
_symmetry.space_group_name_H-M   'P 1'
#
loop_
_entity.id
_entity.type
_entity.pdbx_description
1 polymer ?
#
loop_
_entity_poly.entity_id
_entity_poly.type
_entity_poly.pdbx_seq_one_letter_code
_entity_poly.pdbx_strand_id
1 'polypeptide(L)'
;MSGMRFAFLCKSRPEPTGKKVAIVGAGPAGLSAAGYLVCQGHEVHVYDKLPEPGGLMLFGIPEFRIPIYRVREGCGELKDLFEVKFFPRTKVVCGECESEAGDEFVERTVHLAELKENYDAVLIATGAWEPWKPEVEGSELQGVYPALEYLFRIKSAKLGHMKWTDIIHPEGKKILVVGAGHTAVDAALESLLLGADEVYLSYRRSIKEAPAGPYEIHQLIQRGVKWLEKTMPVRIIGDGKVKAVEMVRMELGEPDASGRRRPVPVEGSEFTLEVDYVIFAVGQTPTPPAGDGLEIARDKKGRVVVDERHMTSVEGIFAAGDVVTGPSKVGLAVKDGLYAARSMHMWMMGGE
;
A
#
# COMPACT_ATOMS: atom_id res chain seq x y z
N MET A 1 26.70 4.19 2.71
CA MET A 1 25.85 3.43 1.75
C MET A 1 24.95 4.45 1.09
N SER A 2 24.86 4.47 -0.25
CA SER A 2 24.08 5.48 -0.98
C SER A 2 22.58 5.28 -0.80
N GLY A 3 21.81 6.37 -0.87
CA GLY A 3 20.36 6.37 -0.92
C GLY A 3 19.78 5.54 -2.07
N MET A 4 18.46 5.34 -2.03
CA MET A 4 17.72 4.65 -3.08
C MET A 4 17.67 5.55 -4.32
N ARG A 5 18.40 5.20 -5.38
CA ARG A 5 18.41 6.02 -6.59
C ARG A 5 17.22 5.70 -7.49
N PHE A 6 16.40 6.71 -7.77
CA PHE A 6 15.27 6.59 -8.71
C PHE A 6 15.65 7.00 -10.14
N ALA A 7 16.58 7.94 -10.30
CA ALA A 7 17.13 8.32 -11.61
C ALA A 7 18.38 7.49 -11.91
N PHE A 8 18.20 6.31 -12.51
CA PHE A 8 19.30 5.36 -12.75
C PHE A 8 19.84 5.35 -14.20
N LEU A 9 19.21 6.09 -15.12
CA LEU A 9 19.62 6.13 -16.54
C LEU A 9 20.51 7.34 -16.90
N CYS A 10 20.66 8.30 -16.00
CA CYS A 10 21.42 9.52 -16.25
C CYS A 10 22.08 10.02 -14.96
N LYS A 11 23.15 10.82 -15.11
CA LYS A 11 23.88 11.41 -13.96
C LYS A 11 23.51 12.87 -13.70
N SER A 12 22.90 13.53 -14.69
CA SER A 12 22.49 14.93 -14.68
C SER A 12 21.29 15.08 -15.61
N ARG A 13 20.57 16.20 -15.47
CA ARG A 13 19.42 16.53 -16.31
C ARG A 13 19.84 16.63 -17.79
N PRO A 14 19.19 15.88 -18.70
CA PRO A 14 19.40 16.01 -20.15
C PRO A 14 18.80 17.30 -20.73
N GLU A 15 19.05 17.54 -22.01
CA GLU A 15 18.39 18.62 -22.76
C GLU A 15 16.86 18.48 -22.71
N PRO A 16 16.11 19.58 -22.54
CA PRO A 16 14.65 19.52 -22.45
C PRO A 16 14.01 19.02 -23.74
N THR A 17 13.07 18.09 -23.62
CA THR A 17 12.22 17.65 -24.74
C THR A 17 11.13 18.65 -25.09
N GLY A 18 10.88 19.62 -24.20
CA GLY A 18 9.71 20.51 -24.25
C GLY A 18 8.41 19.85 -23.79
N LYS A 19 8.44 18.60 -23.33
CA LYS A 19 7.27 17.86 -22.83
C LYS A 19 7.16 17.93 -21.31
N LYS A 20 5.92 17.99 -20.84
CA LYS A 20 5.58 18.14 -19.42
C LYS A 20 4.62 17.04 -18.98
N VAL A 21 4.92 16.36 -17.87
CA VAL A 21 4.15 15.22 -17.38
C VAL A 21 3.75 15.35 -15.92
N ALA A 22 2.56 14.86 -15.59
CA ALA A 22 2.07 14.76 -14.21
C ALA A 22 2.09 13.30 -13.75
N ILE A 23 2.53 13.07 -12.52
CA ILE A 23 2.51 11.77 -11.86
C ILE A 23 1.66 11.92 -10.60
N VAL A 24 0.64 11.07 -10.47
CA VAL A 24 -0.28 11.04 -9.35
C VAL A 24 0.10 9.89 -8.41
N GLY A 25 0.73 10.21 -7.30
CA GLY A 25 1.29 9.27 -6.33
C GLY A 25 2.82 9.22 -6.40
N ALA A 26 3.46 9.54 -5.29
CA ALA A 26 4.90 9.47 -5.05
C ALA A 26 5.29 8.18 -4.32
N GLY A 27 4.62 7.07 -4.62
CA GLY A 27 5.02 5.72 -4.21
C GLY A 27 6.15 5.15 -5.09
N PRO A 28 6.52 3.86 -4.92
CA PRO A 28 7.61 3.25 -5.69
C PRO A 28 7.45 3.36 -7.22
N ALA A 29 6.23 3.10 -7.72
CA ALA A 29 5.93 3.18 -9.15
C ALA A 29 6.11 4.62 -9.67
N GLY A 30 5.48 5.61 -9.02
CA GLY A 30 5.57 7.01 -9.42
C GLY A 30 6.98 7.60 -9.31
N LEU A 31 7.73 7.28 -8.24
CA LEU A 31 9.11 7.75 -8.09
C LEU A 31 10.06 7.14 -9.12
N SER A 32 9.92 5.84 -9.41
CA SER A 32 10.71 5.19 -10.47
C SER A 32 10.37 5.75 -11.86
N ALA A 33 9.10 6.03 -12.13
CA ALA A 33 8.67 6.67 -13.36
C ALA A 33 9.21 8.09 -13.47
N ALA A 34 9.14 8.88 -12.39
CA ALA A 34 9.71 10.23 -12.34
C ALA A 34 11.20 10.21 -12.70
N GLY A 35 11.97 9.33 -12.08
CA GLY A 35 13.40 9.16 -12.34
C GLY A 35 13.72 8.73 -13.77
N TYR A 36 12.89 7.87 -14.37
CA TYR A 36 13.01 7.51 -15.78
C TYR A 36 12.75 8.72 -16.69
N LEU A 37 11.64 9.43 -16.48
CA LEU A 37 11.17 10.50 -17.37
C LEU A 37 12.06 11.74 -17.33
N VAL A 38 12.59 12.11 -16.16
CA VAL A 38 13.60 13.18 -16.10
C VAL A 38 14.88 12.81 -16.84
N CYS A 39 15.28 11.54 -16.82
CA CYS A 39 16.40 11.06 -17.62
C CYS A 39 16.12 11.01 -19.13
N GLN A 40 14.87 11.21 -19.55
CA GLN A 40 14.51 11.44 -20.94
C GLN A 40 14.43 12.92 -21.32
N GLY A 41 14.66 13.86 -20.37
CA GLY A 41 14.60 15.30 -20.60
C GLY A 41 13.23 15.94 -20.39
N HIS A 42 12.24 15.21 -19.85
CA HIS A 42 10.90 15.74 -19.61
C HIS A 42 10.83 16.60 -18.34
N GLU A 43 9.93 17.59 -18.32
CA GLU A 43 9.54 18.29 -17.07
C GLU A 43 8.55 17.43 -16.28
N VAL A 44 8.90 17.05 -15.05
CA VAL A 44 8.13 16.09 -14.25
C VAL A 44 7.56 16.75 -13.00
N HIS A 45 6.24 16.62 -12.84
CA HIS A 45 5.49 17.10 -11.68
C HIS A 45 4.85 15.91 -10.96
N VAL A 46 5.06 15.78 -9.64
CA VAL A 46 4.56 14.67 -8.84
C VAL A 46 3.61 15.20 -7.78
N TYR A 47 2.36 14.75 -7.82
CA TYR A 47 1.31 15.09 -6.86
C TYR A 47 1.11 13.93 -5.89
N ASP A 48 1.14 14.20 -4.58
CA ASP A 48 0.91 13.18 -3.56
C ASP A 48 0.08 13.75 -2.41
N LYS A 49 -0.86 12.94 -1.91
CA LYS A 49 -1.71 13.33 -0.77
C LYS A 49 -0.96 13.37 0.56
N LEU A 50 0.17 12.68 0.66
CA LEU A 50 0.96 12.57 1.88
C LEU A 50 1.90 13.77 2.06
N PRO A 51 2.38 14.02 3.29
CA PRO A 51 3.30 15.11 3.59
C PRO A 51 4.69 14.97 2.94
N GLU A 52 5.12 13.74 2.65
CA GLU A 52 6.44 13.43 2.09
C GLU A 52 6.35 12.37 0.99
N PRO A 53 7.16 12.47 -0.09
CA PRO A 53 7.21 11.47 -1.13
C PRO A 53 7.84 10.16 -0.64
N GLY A 54 7.25 9.04 -1.05
CA GLY A 54 7.70 7.69 -0.70
C GLY A 54 6.56 6.68 -0.52
N GLY A 55 5.32 7.16 -0.39
CA GLY A 55 4.14 6.31 -0.21
C GLY A 55 4.28 5.33 0.95
N LEU A 56 3.84 4.09 0.76
CA LEU A 56 3.95 3.05 1.80
C LEU A 56 5.40 2.68 2.17
N MET A 57 6.43 3.05 1.40
CA MET A 57 7.81 2.84 1.83
C MET A 57 8.17 3.64 3.08
N LEU A 58 7.54 4.80 3.28
CA LEU A 58 7.70 5.64 4.46
C LEU A 58 6.59 5.37 5.46
N PHE A 59 5.35 5.37 4.96
CA PHE A 59 4.14 5.45 5.77
C PHE A 59 3.50 4.09 6.06
N GLY A 60 4.05 2.96 5.62
CA GLY A 60 3.48 1.64 5.91
C GLY A 60 4.52 0.58 6.27
N ILE A 61 5.63 0.55 5.55
CA ILE A 61 6.67 -0.46 5.70
C ILE A 61 7.60 -0.08 6.86
N PRO A 62 7.89 -1.01 7.80
CA PRO A 62 8.81 -0.74 8.89
C PRO A 62 10.25 -0.45 8.43
N GLU A 63 10.98 0.32 9.24
CA GLU A 63 12.29 0.85 8.85
C GLU A 63 13.38 -0.23 8.76
N PHE A 64 13.24 -1.33 9.52
CA PHE A 64 14.14 -2.48 9.43
C PHE A 64 14.05 -3.20 8.06
N ARG A 65 12.96 -3.02 7.31
CA ARG A 65 12.84 -3.49 5.92
C ARG A 65 13.36 -2.45 4.94
N ILE A 66 12.87 -1.22 5.06
CA ILE A 66 13.20 -0.12 4.15
C ILE A 66 13.66 1.07 4.99
N PRO A 67 14.97 1.37 5.02
CA PRO A 67 15.49 2.51 5.76
C PRO A 67 14.93 3.82 5.20
N ILE A 68 14.28 4.62 6.05
CA ILE A 68 13.58 5.85 5.64
C ILE A 68 14.56 6.85 5.01
N TYR A 69 15.76 6.98 5.59
CA TYR A 69 16.77 7.91 5.07
C TYR A 69 17.12 7.64 3.61
N ARG A 70 17.15 6.36 3.17
CA ARG A 70 17.48 6.02 1.78
C ARG A 70 16.43 6.49 0.80
N VAL A 71 15.15 6.41 1.17
CA VAL A 71 14.06 6.88 0.32
C VAL A 71 14.06 8.41 0.27
N ARG A 72 14.24 9.08 1.43
CA ARG A 72 14.35 10.54 1.49
C ARG A 72 15.51 11.09 0.67
N GLU A 73 16.69 10.47 0.76
CA GLU A 73 17.85 10.84 -0.08
C GLU A 73 17.55 10.69 -1.57
N GLY A 74 16.86 9.61 -1.97
CA GLY A 74 16.44 9.41 -3.37
C GLY A 74 15.45 10.44 -3.87
N CYS A 75 14.46 10.79 -3.06
CA CYS A 75 13.50 11.85 -3.37
C CYS A 75 14.19 13.23 -3.43
N GLY A 76 15.15 13.48 -2.52
CA GLY A 76 16.01 14.66 -2.54
C GLY A 76 16.84 14.75 -3.81
N GLU A 77 17.44 13.64 -4.26
CA GLU A 77 18.18 13.57 -5.53
C GLU A 77 17.29 13.98 -6.72
N LEU A 78 16.07 13.44 -6.82
CA LEU A 78 15.10 13.81 -7.86
C LEU A 78 14.74 15.31 -7.82
N LYS A 79 14.53 15.85 -6.63
CA LYS A 79 14.15 17.26 -6.45
C LYS A 79 15.30 18.21 -6.76
N ASP A 80 16.47 17.96 -6.16
CA ASP A 80 17.56 18.93 -6.12
C ASP A 80 18.48 18.83 -7.34
N LEU A 81 18.67 17.63 -7.91
CA LEU A 81 19.54 17.43 -9.09
C LEU A 81 18.78 17.37 -10.42
N PHE A 82 17.55 16.86 -10.40
CA PHE A 82 16.74 16.68 -11.60
C PHE A 82 15.55 17.64 -11.69
N GLU A 83 15.40 18.52 -10.70
CA GLU A 83 14.38 19.56 -10.66
C GLU A 83 12.94 19.02 -10.78
N VAL A 84 12.71 17.79 -10.29
CA VAL A 84 11.36 17.24 -10.16
C VAL A 84 10.55 18.08 -9.19
N LYS A 85 9.38 18.54 -9.62
CA LYS A 85 8.48 19.36 -8.78
C LYS A 85 7.54 18.45 -8.00
N PHE A 86 7.72 18.39 -6.69
CA PHE A 86 6.82 17.66 -5.80
C PHE A 86 5.74 18.59 -5.21
N PHE A 87 4.50 18.13 -5.26
CA PHE A 87 3.31 18.77 -4.68
C PHE A 87 2.75 17.84 -3.60
N PRO A 88 3.36 17.81 -2.39
CA PRO A 88 2.84 17.02 -1.27
C PRO A 88 1.51 17.60 -0.77
N ARG A 89 0.81 16.85 0.09
CA ARG A 89 -0.49 17.23 0.66
C ARG A 89 -1.55 17.62 -0.38
N THR A 90 -1.39 17.11 -1.60
CA THR A 90 -2.24 17.41 -2.75
C THR A 90 -2.88 16.13 -3.27
N LYS A 91 -4.18 15.96 -3.05
CA LYS A 91 -4.93 14.80 -3.56
C LYS A 91 -5.47 15.09 -4.95
N VAL A 92 -5.30 14.14 -5.87
CA VAL A 92 -5.91 14.22 -7.21
C VAL A 92 -7.21 13.41 -7.21
N VAL A 93 -8.30 14.02 -7.66
CA VAL A 93 -9.64 13.45 -7.66
C VAL A 93 -10.31 13.58 -9.03
N CYS A 94 -11.33 12.78 -9.32
CA CYS A 94 -12.22 13.00 -10.46
C CYS A 94 -13.55 13.66 -10.05
N GLY A 95 -13.93 13.60 -8.77
CA GLY A 95 -15.11 14.20 -8.18
C GLY A 95 -15.18 13.91 -6.68
N GLU A 96 -16.38 13.73 -6.13
CA GLU A 96 -16.56 13.28 -4.74
C GLU A 96 -16.06 11.84 -4.57
N CYS A 97 -15.33 11.58 -3.48
CA CYS A 97 -14.80 10.26 -3.18
C CYS A 97 -14.87 9.99 -1.68
N GLU A 98 -15.00 8.71 -1.31
CA GLU A 98 -14.89 8.30 0.08
C GLU A 98 -13.49 8.60 0.63
N SER A 99 -13.41 8.81 1.95
CA SER A 99 -12.15 9.04 2.64
C SER A 99 -11.35 7.74 2.72
N GLU A 100 -10.06 7.84 2.43
CA GLU A 100 -9.09 6.76 2.55
C GLU A 100 -7.93 7.16 3.48
N ALA A 101 -7.13 6.18 3.91
CA ALA A 101 -5.99 6.44 4.79
C ALA A 101 -5.02 7.47 4.18
N GLY A 102 -4.62 8.45 5.00
CA GLY A 102 -3.76 9.57 4.59
C GLY A 102 -4.49 10.80 4.04
N ASP A 103 -5.81 10.74 3.84
CA ASP A 103 -6.58 11.94 3.44
C ASP A 103 -6.59 13.03 4.51
N GLU A 104 -6.36 12.66 5.77
CA GLU A 104 -6.20 13.61 6.89
C GLU A 104 -5.02 14.58 6.72
N PHE A 105 -4.07 14.29 5.83
CA PHE A 105 -2.94 15.15 5.52
C PHE A 105 -3.16 16.08 4.33
N VAL A 106 -4.28 15.93 3.62
CA VAL A 106 -4.58 16.68 2.41
C VAL A 106 -4.92 18.12 2.76
N GLU A 107 -4.21 19.05 2.13
CA GLU A 107 -4.44 20.50 2.23
C GLU A 107 -5.03 21.06 0.93
N ARG A 108 -4.81 20.37 -0.19
CA ARG A 108 -5.26 20.78 -1.51
C ARG A 108 -5.82 19.61 -2.32
N THR A 109 -6.83 19.90 -3.12
CA THR A 109 -7.37 18.99 -4.13
C THR A 109 -7.13 19.53 -5.53
N VAL A 110 -6.82 18.66 -6.48
CA VAL A 110 -6.67 18.96 -7.91
C VAL A 110 -7.50 17.96 -8.72
N HIS A 111 -8.17 18.42 -9.77
CA HIS A 111 -8.96 17.52 -10.62
C HIS A 111 -8.08 16.81 -11.66
N LEU A 112 -8.31 15.52 -11.87
CA LEU A 112 -7.57 14.76 -12.90
C LEU A 112 -7.80 15.33 -14.31
N ALA A 113 -8.99 15.90 -14.57
CA ALA A 113 -9.30 16.58 -15.83
C ALA A 113 -8.39 17.79 -16.06
N GLU A 114 -8.14 18.60 -15.02
CA GLU A 114 -7.20 19.72 -15.08
C GLU A 114 -5.78 19.22 -15.40
N LEU A 115 -5.35 18.10 -14.81
CA LEU A 115 -4.04 17.53 -15.13
C LEU A 115 -3.98 17.02 -16.58
N LYS A 116 -5.06 16.42 -17.08
CA LYS A 116 -5.13 15.96 -18.48
C LYS A 116 -5.03 17.12 -19.48
N GLU A 117 -5.58 18.29 -19.16
CA GLU A 117 -5.55 19.47 -20.03
C GLU A 117 -4.20 20.21 -20.00
N ASN A 118 -3.51 20.21 -18.86
CA ASN A 118 -2.33 21.05 -18.62
C ASN A 118 -0.97 20.32 -18.78
N TYR A 119 -0.99 19.02 -19.09
CA TYR A 119 0.19 18.17 -19.24
C TYR A 119 0.09 17.35 -20.52
N ASP A 120 1.23 17.05 -21.14
CA ASP A 120 1.28 16.21 -22.33
C ASP A 120 0.86 14.76 -22.00
N ALA A 121 1.15 14.28 -20.80
CA ALA A 121 0.69 12.98 -20.31
C ALA A 121 0.57 12.93 -18.78
N VAL A 122 -0.28 12.03 -18.28
CA VAL A 122 -0.51 11.80 -16.85
C VAL A 122 -0.28 10.34 -16.51
N LEU A 123 0.44 10.05 -15.43
CA LEU A 123 0.59 8.70 -14.86
C LEU A 123 -0.13 8.59 -13.52
N ILE A 124 -1.04 7.63 -13.39
CA ILE A 124 -1.71 7.27 -12.14
C ILE A 124 -0.91 6.16 -11.45
N ALA A 125 -0.36 6.47 -10.29
CA ALA A 125 0.44 5.58 -9.45
C ALA A 125 0.00 5.63 -7.97
N THR A 126 -1.31 5.80 -7.74
CA THR A 126 -1.89 6.01 -6.40
C THR A 126 -1.79 4.79 -5.48
N GLY A 127 -1.72 3.58 -6.04
CA GLY A 127 -1.62 2.35 -5.27
C GLY A 127 -2.96 1.87 -4.73
N ALA A 128 -2.92 1.17 -3.58
CA ALA A 128 -4.07 0.55 -2.94
C ALA A 128 -4.14 0.95 -1.45
N TRP A 129 -5.05 1.86 -1.13
CA TRP A 129 -5.15 2.48 0.21
C TRP A 129 -6.44 2.16 0.96
N GLU A 130 -7.39 1.49 0.31
CA GLU A 130 -8.62 1.08 0.95
C GLU A 130 -8.45 -0.33 1.53
N PRO A 131 -8.53 -0.53 2.85
CA PRO A 131 -8.40 -1.85 3.42
C PRO A 131 -9.63 -2.72 3.11
N TRP A 132 -9.40 -4.01 2.82
CA TRP A 132 -10.51 -4.95 2.70
C TRP A 132 -11.12 -5.21 4.08
N LYS A 133 -12.41 -4.96 4.21
CA LYS A 133 -13.17 -5.20 5.45
C LYS A 133 -13.68 -6.64 5.45
N PRO A 134 -13.28 -7.47 6.43
CA PRO A 134 -13.81 -8.83 6.53
C PRO A 134 -15.26 -8.80 7.00
N GLU A 135 -16.10 -9.64 6.39
CA GLU A 135 -17.47 -9.91 6.84
C GLU A 135 -17.44 -10.84 8.06
N VAL A 136 -17.07 -10.29 9.22
CA VAL A 136 -17.06 -10.99 10.51
C VAL A 136 -17.92 -10.19 11.48
N GLU A 137 -18.83 -10.87 12.17
CA GLU A 137 -19.68 -10.24 13.20
C GLU A 137 -18.81 -9.61 14.29
N GLY A 138 -19.12 -8.37 14.69
CA GLY A 138 -18.35 -7.61 15.68
C GLY A 138 -17.12 -6.90 15.11
N SER A 139 -16.97 -6.83 13.78
CA SER A 139 -15.85 -6.12 13.12
C SER A 139 -15.91 -4.59 13.28
N GLU A 140 -17.04 -4.06 13.74
CA GLU A 140 -17.28 -2.67 14.08
C GLU A 140 -16.87 -2.28 15.51
N LEU A 141 -16.52 -3.25 16.36
CA LEU A 141 -16.17 -3.00 17.76
C LEU A 141 -14.88 -2.19 17.91
N GLN A 142 -14.81 -1.33 18.93
CA GLN A 142 -13.56 -0.67 19.29
C GLN A 142 -12.48 -1.71 19.64
N GLY A 143 -11.30 -1.58 19.04
CA GLY A 143 -10.23 -2.58 19.15
C GLY A 143 -10.07 -3.44 17.89
N VAL A 144 -10.98 -3.34 16.93
CA VAL A 144 -10.82 -3.93 15.60
C VAL A 144 -10.27 -2.88 14.65
N TYR A 145 -9.13 -3.17 14.02
CA TYR A 145 -8.44 -2.23 13.14
C TYR A 145 -7.98 -2.89 11.84
N PRO A 146 -8.09 -2.20 10.70
CA PRO A 146 -7.34 -2.57 9.51
C PRO A 146 -5.84 -2.44 9.74
N ALA A 147 -5.05 -3.41 9.26
CA ALA A 147 -3.60 -3.39 9.45
C ALA A 147 -2.93 -2.20 8.76
N LEU A 148 -3.47 -1.74 7.62
CA LEU A 148 -2.97 -0.56 6.92
C LEU A 148 -3.11 0.68 7.81
N GLU A 149 -4.29 0.92 8.39
CA GLU A 149 -4.50 2.07 9.29
C GLU A 149 -3.59 1.99 10.51
N TYR A 150 -3.51 0.81 11.14
CA TYR A 150 -2.68 0.57 12.31
C TYR A 150 -1.20 0.92 12.05
N LEU A 151 -0.62 0.36 10.98
CA LEU A 151 0.75 0.66 10.60
C LEU A 151 0.91 2.12 10.17
N PHE A 152 -0.04 2.65 9.40
CA PHE A 152 0.02 4.02 8.90
C PHE A 152 0.10 5.04 10.02
N ARG A 153 -0.76 4.94 11.03
CA ARG A 153 -0.74 5.85 12.19
C ARG A 153 0.60 5.78 12.93
N ILE A 154 1.10 4.56 13.21
CA ILE A 154 2.40 4.36 13.86
C ILE A 154 3.52 5.03 13.07
N LYS A 155 3.56 4.78 11.75
CA LYS A 155 4.60 5.31 10.87
C LYS A 155 4.52 6.82 10.73
N SER A 156 3.32 7.37 10.53
CA SER A 156 3.06 8.81 10.50
C SER A 156 3.52 9.51 11.77
N ALA A 157 3.28 8.91 12.94
CA ALA A 157 3.73 9.47 14.22
C ALA A 157 5.24 9.41 14.38
N LYS A 158 5.89 8.29 14.02
CA LYS A 158 7.36 8.17 14.02
C LYS A 158 8.04 9.18 13.07
N LEU A 159 7.37 9.55 11.99
CA LEU A 159 7.84 10.55 11.02
C LEU A 159 7.59 11.99 11.47
N GLY A 160 6.79 12.21 12.53
CA GLY A 160 6.44 13.53 13.04
C GLY A 160 5.25 14.20 12.36
N HIS A 161 4.50 13.47 11.53
CA HIS A 161 3.30 13.99 10.84
C HIS A 161 1.99 13.75 11.62
N MET A 162 2.04 12.94 12.67
CA MET A 162 0.91 12.65 13.57
C MET A 162 1.41 12.69 15.01
N LYS A 163 0.54 13.06 15.97
CA LYS A 163 0.93 13.01 17.38
C LYS A 163 1.01 11.56 17.84
N TRP A 164 1.99 11.26 18.68
CA TRP A 164 2.13 9.92 19.25
C TRP A 164 0.89 9.47 20.03
N THR A 165 0.12 10.41 20.61
CA THR A 165 -1.13 10.15 21.32
C THR A 165 -2.28 9.65 20.44
N ASP A 166 -2.17 9.82 19.12
CA ASP A 166 -3.26 9.57 18.17
C ASP A 166 -3.10 8.20 17.48
N ILE A 167 -2.07 7.43 17.86
CA ILE A 167 -1.86 6.07 17.37
C ILE A 167 -2.71 5.07 18.15
N ILE A 168 -2.84 3.88 17.58
CA ILE A 168 -3.42 2.73 18.28
C ILE A 168 -2.31 2.10 19.13
N HIS A 169 -2.31 2.36 20.43
CA HIS A 169 -1.26 1.91 21.36
C HIS A 169 -1.40 0.41 21.71
N PRO A 170 -0.43 -0.44 21.34
CA PRO A 170 -0.46 -1.87 21.65
C PRO A 170 0.13 -2.22 23.03
N GLU A 171 0.72 -1.26 23.74
CA GLU A 171 1.39 -1.48 25.02
C GLU A 171 0.44 -2.13 26.06
N GLY A 172 0.88 -3.25 26.65
CA GLY A 172 0.09 -4.00 27.64
C GLY A 172 -1.16 -4.66 27.08
N LYS A 173 -1.24 -4.89 25.75
CA LYS A 173 -2.39 -5.51 25.08
C LYS A 173 -2.07 -6.90 24.56
N LYS A 174 -3.09 -7.76 24.54
CA LYS A 174 -3.13 -9.02 23.78
C LYS A 174 -3.71 -8.75 22.40
N ILE A 175 -2.96 -9.07 21.34
CA ILE A 175 -3.31 -8.67 19.97
C ILE A 175 -3.42 -9.89 19.07
N LEU A 176 -4.52 -10.01 18.34
CA LEU A 176 -4.67 -10.97 17.24
C LEU A 176 -4.46 -10.28 15.90
N VAL A 177 -3.41 -10.64 15.17
CA VAL A 177 -3.23 -10.26 13.77
C VAL A 177 -3.75 -11.36 12.87
N VAL A 178 -4.67 -11.03 11.96
CA VAL A 178 -5.30 -11.98 11.04
C VAL A 178 -4.73 -11.82 9.64
N GLY A 179 -3.98 -12.82 9.18
CA GLY A 179 -3.28 -12.81 7.89
C GLY A 179 -1.89 -13.42 7.99
N ALA A 180 -1.22 -13.57 6.83
CA ALA A 180 0.15 -14.07 6.76
C ALA A 180 0.96 -13.45 5.60
N GLY A 181 0.54 -12.28 5.13
CA GLY A 181 1.32 -11.46 4.19
C GLY A 181 2.29 -10.53 4.91
N HIS A 182 3.10 -9.78 4.17
CA HIS A 182 4.08 -8.85 4.75
C HIS A 182 3.43 -7.82 5.68
N THR A 183 2.25 -7.29 5.34
CA THR A 183 1.48 -6.40 6.22
C THR A 183 1.13 -7.04 7.57
N ALA A 184 0.78 -8.33 7.57
CA ALA A 184 0.48 -9.06 8.81
C ALA A 184 1.74 -9.24 9.65
N VAL A 185 2.87 -9.55 8.99
CA VAL A 185 4.17 -9.68 9.64
C VAL A 185 4.61 -8.36 10.28
N ASP A 186 4.44 -7.27 9.54
CA ASP A 186 4.82 -5.93 9.97
C ASP A 186 3.95 -5.44 11.13
N ALA A 187 2.64 -5.67 11.07
CA ALA A 187 1.73 -5.36 12.17
C ALA A 187 2.09 -6.14 13.44
N ALA A 188 2.33 -7.46 13.32
CA ALA A 188 2.71 -8.29 14.47
C ALA A 188 4.04 -7.85 15.09
N LEU A 189 5.04 -7.54 14.27
CA LEU A 189 6.34 -7.10 14.75
C LEU A 189 6.31 -5.71 15.37
N GLU A 190 5.61 -4.75 14.76
CA GLU A 190 5.43 -3.40 15.35
C GLU A 190 4.65 -3.50 16.68
N SER A 191 3.62 -4.34 16.78
CA SER A 191 2.95 -4.61 18.06
C SER A 191 3.90 -5.11 19.14
N LEU A 192 4.77 -6.07 18.83
CA LEU A 192 5.78 -6.56 19.77
C LEU A 192 6.77 -5.46 20.20
N LEU A 193 7.30 -4.71 19.23
CA LEU A 193 8.30 -3.67 19.48
C LEU A 193 7.75 -2.51 20.32
N LEU A 194 6.45 -2.28 20.25
CA LEU A 194 5.74 -1.25 21.01
C LEU A 194 5.14 -1.76 22.33
N GLY A 195 5.53 -2.96 22.78
CA GLY A 195 5.24 -3.43 24.14
C GLY A 195 3.91 -4.18 24.31
N ALA A 196 3.37 -4.80 23.26
CA ALA A 196 2.25 -5.74 23.44
C ALA A 196 2.65 -6.91 24.36
N ASP A 197 1.77 -7.27 25.28
CA ASP A 197 1.99 -8.41 26.20
C ASP A 197 2.01 -9.73 25.44
N GLU A 198 1.10 -9.89 24.49
CA GLU A 198 1.02 -11.08 23.65
C GLU A 198 0.59 -10.71 22.24
N VAL A 199 1.25 -11.30 21.24
CA VAL A 199 0.87 -11.15 19.84
C VAL A 199 0.61 -12.52 19.24
N TYR A 200 -0.58 -12.70 18.72
CA TYR A 200 -1.01 -13.87 17.97
C TYR A 200 -1.04 -13.55 16.48
N LEU A 201 -0.56 -14.47 15.65
CA LEU A 201 -0.67 -14.38 14.20
C LEU A 201 -1.48 -15.55 13.68
N SER A 202 -2.71 -15.28 13.23
CA SER A 202 -3.66 -16.27 12.78
C SER A 202 -3.74 -16.33 11.27
N TYR A 203 -3.65 -17.56 10.73
CA TYR A 203 -3.76 -17.79 9.30
C TYR A 203 -4.62 -19.01 9.01
N ARG A 204 -5.56 -18.84 8.08
CA ARG A 204 -6.48 -19.90 7.64
C ARG A 204 -5.81 -21.05 6.87
N ARG A 205 -4.50 -20.98 6.59
CA ARG A 205 -3.73 -22.07 5.96
C ARG A 205 -2.45 -22.34 6.75
N SER A 206 -1.54 -23.16 6.20
CA SER A 206 -0.26 -23.45 6.84
C SER A 206 0.82 -22.41 6.52
N ILE A 207 1.95 -22.50 7.23
CA ILE A 207 3.15 -21.70 6.95
C ILE A 207 3.61 -21.86 5.49
N LYS A 208 3.40 -23.03 4.87
CA LYS A 208 3.81 -23.28 3.48
C LYS A 208 3.07 -22.39 2.48
N GLU A 209 1.81 -22.03 2.77
CA GLU A 209 1.00 -21.17 1.91
C GLU A 209 1.07 -19.68 2.30
N ALA A 210 1.83 -19.32 3.35
CA ALA A 210 1.92 -17.94 3.83
C ALA A 210 2.53 -17.01 2.78
N PRO A 211 1.85 -15.92 2.37
CA PRO A 211 2.38 -15.01 1.34
C PRO A 211 3.67 -14.27 1.72
N ALA A 212 3.93 -14.06 3.02
CA ALA A 212 5.22 -13.53 3.49
C ALA A 212 6.37 -14.54 3.34
N GLY A 213 6.03 -15.82 3.18
CA GLY A 213 6.98 -16.92 3.11
C GLY A 213 7.37 -17.47 4.49
N PRO A 214 7.85 -18.73 4.54
CA PRO A 214 8.12 -19.42 5.79
C PRO A 214 9.18 -18.74 6.65
N TYR A 215 10.21 -18.13 6.03
CA TYR A 215 11.30 -17.49 6.77
C TYR A 215 10.80 -16.37 7.68
N GLU A 216 9.96 -15.47 7.15
CA GLU A 216 9.39 -14.35 7.90
C GLU A 216 8.53 -14.83 9.07
N ILE A 217 7.71 -15.87 8.86
CA ILE A 217 6.86 -16.43 9.91
C ILE A 217 7.70 -17.07 11.02
N HIS A 218 8.74 -17.84 10.68
CA HIS A 218 9.64 -18.43 11.68
C HIS A 218 10.38 -17.35 12.48
N GLN A 219 10.78 -16.25 11.84
CA GLN A 219 11.41 -15.11 12.56
C GLN A 219 10.47 -14.49 13.59
N LEU A 220 9.18 -14.36 13.28
CA LEU A 220 8.19 -13.88 14.24
C LEU A 220 8.00 -14.85 15.42
N ILE A 221 7.91 -16.15 15.14
CA ILE A 221 7.78 -17.18 16.17
C ILE A 221 8.99 -17.14 17.11
N GLN A 222 10.20 -17.02 16.57
CA GLN A 222 11.43 -16.88 17.36
C GLN A 222 11.45 -15.63 18.24
N ARG A 223 10.73 -14.57 17.84
CA ARG A 223 10.58 -13.32 18.59
C ARG A 223 9.41 -13.34 19.60
N GLY A 224 8.71 -14.47 19.73
CA GLY A 224 7.63 -14.65 20.70
C GLY A 224 6.21 -14.48 20.16
N VAL A 225 6.03 -14.28 18.84
CA VAL A 225 4.69 -14.29 18.24
C VAL A 225 4.09 -15.70 18.31
N LYS A 226 2.88 -15.80 18.84
CA LYS A 226 2.11 -17.05 18.92
C LYS A 226 1.44 -17.34 17.57
N TRP A 227 2.00 -18.27 16.81
CA TRP A 227 1.45 -18.69 15.51
C TRP A 227 0.22 -19.59 15.68
N LEU A 228 -0.91 -19.14 15.15
CA LEU A 228 -2.16 -19.89 15.10
C LEU A 228 -2.36 -20.38 13.65
N GLU A 229 -1.91 -21.61 13.42
CA GLU A 229 -1.98 -22.24 12.12
C GLU A 229 -3.38 -22.79 11.85
N LYS A 230 -3.86 -22.63 10.61
CA LYS A 230 -5.16 -23.15 10.14
C LYS A 230 -6.30 -22.70 11.07
N THR A 231 -6.38 -21.40 11.32
CA THR A 231 -7.45 -20.79 12.11
C THR A 231 -8.04 -19.60 11.39
N MET A 232 -9.32 -19.31 11.65
CA MET A 232 -9.99 -18.13 11.13
C MET A 232 -10.97 -17.57 12.18
N PRO A 233 -11.03 -16.24 12.37
CA PRO A 233 -12.10 -15.62 13.13
C PRO A 233 -13.47 -15.91 12.50
N VAL A 234 -14.46 -16.22 13.34
CA VAL A 234 -15.87 -16.33 12.93
C VAL A 234 -16.73 -15.23 13.55
N ARG A 235 -16.37 -14.76 14.76
CA ARG A 235 -17.05 -13.67 15.45
C ARG A 235 -16.12 -12.98 16.43
N ILE A 236 -16.22 -11.66 16.52
CA ILE A 236 -15.53 -10.84 17.51
C ILE A 236 -16.49 -10.56 18.66
N ILE A 237 -16.06 -10.87 19.88
CA ILE A 237 -16.89 -10.82 21.08
C ILE A 237 -16.47 -9.59 21.91
N GLY A 238 -17.44 -8.76 22.26
CA GLY A 238 -17.19 -7.53 23.01
C GLY A 238 -18.47 -6.86 23.50
N ASP A 239 -18.26 -5.85 24.34
CA ASP A 239 -19.32 -4.95 24.83
C ASP A 239 -18.82 -3.52 24.62
N GLY A 240 -19.13 -2.95 23.45
CA GLY A 240 -18.57 -1.71 22.90
C GLY A 240 -17.10 -1.81 22.46
N LYS A 241 -16.31 -2.66 23.11
CA LYS A 241 -14.91 -2.96 22.79
C LYS A 241 -14.63 -4.46 22.78
N VAL A 242 -13.64 -4.88 22.00
CA VAL A 242 -13.21 -6.28 21.93
C VAL A 242 -12.77 -6.80 23.30
N LYS A 243 -13.16 -8.05 23.60
CA LYS A 243 -12.71 -8.82 24.76
C LYS A 243 -12.17 -10.20 24.36
N ALA A 244 -12.71 -10.77 23.29
CA ALA A 244 -12.29 -12.06 22.76
C ALA A 244 -12.67 -12.21 21.29
N VAL A 245 -12.16 -13.26 20.66
CA VAL A 245 -12.51 -13.68 19.30
C VAL A 245 -12.85 -15.16 19.32
N GLU A 246 -14.01 -15.50 18.78
CA GLU A 246 -14.37 -16.86 18.46
C GLU A 246 -13.70 -17.24 17.13
N MET A 247 -12.97 -18.33 17.13
CA MET A 247 -12.23 -18.85 15.98
C MET A 247 -12.61 -20.28 15.70
N VAL A 248 -12.46 -20.70 14.45
CA VAL A 248 -12.66 -22.08 14.01
C VAL A 248 -11.36 -22.63 13.42
N ARG A 249 -11.12 -23.93 13.55
CA ARG A 249 -10.01 -24.60 12.87
C ARG A 249 -10.35 -24.84 11.41
N MET A 250 -9.31 -24.88 10.60
CA MET A 250 -9.37 -25.09 9.16
C MET A 250 -8.67 -26.38 8.76
N GLU A 251 -9.20 -27.01 7.73
CA GLU A 251 -8.50 -28.01 6.93
C GLU A 251 -8.25 -27.46 5.53
N LEU A 252 -7.23 -28.02 4.87
CA LEU A 252 -6.88 -27.64 3.51
C LEU A 252 -7.53 -28.62 2.54
N GLY A 253 -8.48 -28.15 1.75
CA GLY A 253 -9.04 -28.89 0.62
C GLY A 253 -8.12 -28.87 -0.60
N GLU A 254 -8.71 -29.10 -1.77
CA GLU A 254 -8.02 -29.05 -3.06
C GLU A 254 -7.48 -27.64 -3.38
N PRO A 255 -6.40 -27.56 -4.20
CA PRO A 255 -5.88 -26.29 -4.69
C PRO A 255 -6.87 -25.58 -5.62
N ASP A 256 -6.93 -24.25 -5.50
CA ASP A 256 -7.63 -23.37 -6.44
C ASP A 256 -6.81 -23.16 -7.73
N ALA A 257 -7.35 -22.38 -8.68
CA ALA A 257 -6.67 -22.05 -9.94
C ALA A 257 -5.35 -21.29 -9.77
N SER A 258 -5.07 -20.72 -8.58
CA SER A 258 -3.78 -20.12 -8.23
C SER A 258 -2.79 -21.12 -7.63
N GLY A 259 -3.19 -22.40 -7.51
CA GLY A 259 -2.42 -23.47 -6.87
C GLY A 259 -2.53 -23.48 -5.35
N ARG A 260 -3.33 -22.58 -4.74
CA ARG A 260 -3.44 -22.48 -3.27
C ARG A 260 -4.58 -23.33 -2.76
N ARG A 261 -4.30 -24.14 -1.74
CA ARG A 261 -5.33 -24.99 -1.11
C ARG A 261 -6.45 -24.15 -0.49
N ARG A 262 -7.70 -24.56 -0.75
CA ARG A 262 -8.89 -23.89 -0.20
C ARG A 262 -9.04 -24.25 1.29
N PRO A 263 -9.15 -23.26 2.18
CA PRO A 263 -9.47 -23.53 3.59
C PRO A 263 -10.94 -23.94 3.73
N VAL A 264 -11.20 -24.98 4.52
CA VAL A 264 -12.53 -25.50 4.84
C VAL A 264 -12.67 -25.55 6.37
N PRO A 265 -13.72 -24.94 6.97
CA PRO A 265 -13.95 -25.01 8.40
C PRO A 265 -14.14 -26.45 8.89
N VAL A 266 -13.55 -26.78 10.04
CA VAL A 266 -13.81 -28.05 10.73
C VAL A 266 -14.96 -27.84 11.70
N GLU A 267 -16.09 -28.51 11.48
CA GLU A 267 -17.28 -28.40 12.34
C GLU A 267 -16.97 -28.83 13.78
N GLY A 268 -17.47 -28.09 14.77
CA GLY A 268 -17.28 -28.40 16.19
C GLY A 268 -15.88 -28.09 16.72
N SER A 269 -15.06 -27.37 15.95
CA SER A 269 -13.70 -26.99 16.32
C SER A 269 -13.57 -25.57 16.85
N GLU A 270 -14.71 -24.92 17.12
CA GLU A 270 -14.79 -23.56 17.60
C GLU A 270 -14.12 -23.41 18.97
N PHE A 271 -13.39 -22.31 19.14
CA PHE A 271 -12.76 -21.96 20.41
C PHE A 271 -12.64 -20.45 20.54
N THR A 272 -12.56 -19.98 21.78
CA THR A 272 -12.45 -18.56 22.09
C THR A 272 -11.02 -18.21 22.47
N LEU A 273 -10.52 -17.10 21.93
CA LEU A 273 -9.25 -16.50 22.29
C LEU A 273 -9.49 -15.10 22.88
N GLU A 274 -9.06 -14.88 24.12
CA GLU A 274 -9.11 -13.56 24.75
C GLU A 274 -8.03 -12.63 24.17
N VAL A 275 -8.47 -11.49 23.62
CA VAL A 275 -7.62 -10.45 23.06
C VAL A 275 -8.25 -9.08 23.26
N ASP A 276 -7.42 -8.05 23.35
CA ASP A 276 -7.85 -6.66 23.42
C ASP A 276 -8.03 -6.07 22.03
N TYR A 277 -7.16 -6.42 21.06
CA TYR A 277 -7.23 -5.94 19.69
C TYR A 277 -7.24 -7.05 18.64
N VAL A 278 -7.90 -6.76 17.53
CA VAL A 278 -7.91 -7.58 16.31
C VAL A 278 -7.46 -6.72 15.14
N ILE A 279 -6.36 -7.11 14.50
CA ILE A 279 -5.77 -6.39 13.38
C ILE A 279 -5.94 -7.22 12.11
N PHE A 280 -6.74 -6.75 11.17
CA PHE A 280 -7.01 -7.46 9.92
C PHE A 280 -6.03 -7.06 8.81
N ALA A 281 -5.21 -8.02 8.38
CA ALA A 281 -4.18 -7.87 7.34
C ALA A 281 -4.52 -8.75 6.12
N VAL A 282 -5.72 -8.57 5.58
CA VAL A 282 -6.36 -9.48 4.62
C VAL A 282 -6.42 -8.94 3.19
N GLY A 283 -5.89 -7.73 2.95
CA GLY A 283 -5.75 -7.14 1.62
C GLY A 283 -6.14 -5.67 1.59
N GLN A 284 -5.88 -5.05 0.44
CA GLN A 284 -6.28 -3.68 0.13
C GLN A 284 -6.86 -3.63 -1.29
N THR A 285 -7.74 -2.68 -1.53
CA THR A 285 -8.32 -2.35 -2.82
C THR A 285 -7.57 -1.15 -3.42
N PRO A 286 -7.24 -1.18 -4.72
CA PRO A 286 -6.74 -0.03 -5.48
C PRO A 286 -7.61 1.22 -5.30
N THR A 287 -6.97 2.38 -5.20
CA THR A 287 -7.67 3.66 -5.07
C THR A 287 -7.22 4.66 -6.13
N PRO A 288 -7.62 4.44 -7.41
CA PRO A 288 -7.43 5.45 -8.45
C PRO A 288 -8.29 6.70 -8.16
N PRO A 289 -7.93 7.87 -8.73
CA PRO A 289 -8.79 9.05 -8.66
C PRO A 289 -10.23 8.69 -9.05
N ALA A 290 -11.18 9.06 -8.18
CA ALA A 290 -12.58 8.65 -8.27
C ALA A 290 -13.52 9.86 -8.33
N GLY A 291 -14.73 9.64 -8.86
CA GLY A 291 -15.80 10.62 -9.02
C GLY A 291 -16.15 10.92 -10.49
N ASP A 292 -17.23 11.67 -10.69
CA ASP A 292 -17.83 11.94 -12.00
C ASP A 292 -17.05 13.02 -12.75
N GLY A 293 -16.16 12.62 -13.68
CA GLY A 293 -15.45 13.58 -14.53
C GLY A 293 -14.59 12.95 -15.62
N LEU A 294 -13.90 11.85 -15.30
CA LEU A 294 -13.15 11.06 -16.27
C LEU A 294 -13.40 9.58 -16.00
N GLU A 295 -14.05 8.89 -16.92
CA GLU A 295 -14.36 7.46 -16.79
C GLU A 295 -13.13 6.60 -17.11
N ILE A 296 -12.34 6.33 -16.07
CA ILE A 296 -11.25 5.36 -16.14
C ILE A 296 -11.83 3.97 -15.86
N ALA A 297 -11.70 3.07 -16.84
CA ALA A 297 -12.19 1.71 -16.73
C ALA A 297 -11.53 0.97 -15.56
N ARG A 298 -12.34 0.26 -14.77
CA ARG A 298 -11.90 -0.54 -13.62
C ARG A 298 -12.40 -1.97 -13.75
N ASP A 299 -11.63 -2.92 -13.26
CA ASP A 299 -12.09 -4.30 -13.15
C ASP A 299 -12.95 -4.54 -11.90
N LYS A 300 -13.45 -5.76 -11.73
CA LYS A 300 -14.29 -6.15 -10.57
C LYS A 300 -13.60 -6.03 -9.21
N LYS A 301 -12.28 -5.81 -9.17
CA LYS A 301 -11.48 -5.63 -7.97
C LYS A 301 -11.05 -4.17 -7.78
N GLY A 302 -11.61 -3.25 -8.55
CA GLY A 302 -11.29 -1.82 -8.50
C GLY A 302 -9.95 -1.45 -9.15
N ARG A 303 -9.23 -2.40 -9.77
CA ARG A 303 -7.96 -2.12 -10.45
C ARG A 303 -8.20 -1.33 -11.72
N VAL A 304 -7.35 -0.35 -12.00
CA VAL A 304 -7.38 0.36 -13.29
C VAL A 304 -7.04 -0.61 -14.40
N VAL A 305 -7.88 -0.64 -15.43
CA VAL A 305 -7.65 -1.42 -16.65
C VAL A 305 -6.74 -0.62 -17.57
N VAL A 306 -5.66 -1.27 -18.01
CA VAL A 306 -4.70 -0.70 -18.97
C VAL A 306 -4.45 -1.65 -20.13
N ASP A 307 -4.02 -1.11 -21.25
CA ASP A 307 -3.51 -1.89 -22.38
C ASP A 307 -2.06 -2.39 -22.16
N GLU A 308 -1.46 -3.01 -23.18
CA GLU A 308 -0.08 -3.51 -23.14
C GLU A 308 0.99 -2.43 -22.98
N ARG A 309 0.63 -1.16 -23.20
CA ARG A 309 1.49 0.02 -23.07
C ARG A 309 1.21 0.79 -21.78
N HIS A 310 0.42 0.23 -20.87
CA HIS A 310 -0.02 0.87 -19.62
C HIS A 310 -0.97 2.07 -19.80
N MET A 311 -1.52 2.29 -21.00
CA MET A 311 -2.50 3.34 -21.24
C MET A 311 -3.87 2.90 -20.73
N THR A 312 -4.56 3.81 -20.04
CA THR A 312 -5.92 3.57 -19.55
C THR A 312 -6.96 3.69 -20.68
N SER A 313 -8.25 3.57 -20.35
CA SER A 313 -9.34 3.88 -21.29
C SER A 313 -9.38 5.34 -21.75
N VAL A 314 -8.62 6.23 -21.12
CA VAL A 314 -8.50 7.65 -21.49
C VAL A 314 -7.13 7.89 -22.11
N GLU A 315 -7.12 8.31 -23.38
CA GLU A 315 -5.88 8.62 -24.11
C GLU A 315 -5.02 9.64 -23.37
N GLY A 316 -3.70 9.44 -23.35
CA GLY A 316 -2.74 10.29 -22.64
C GLY A 316 -2.71 10.10 -21.11
N ILE A 317 -3.58 9.25 -20.56
CA ILE A 317 -3.52 8.83 -19.16
C ILE A 317 -3.03 7.38 -19.09
N PHE A 318 -1.93 7.19 -18.37
CA PHE A 318 -1.32 5.90 -18.07
C PHE A 318 -1.56 5.54 -16.61
N ALA A 319 -1.42 4.25 -16.26
CA ALA A 319 -1.46 3.82 -14.87
C ALA A 319 -0.42 2.72 -14.59
N ALA A 320 0.13 2.70 -13.36
CA ALA A 320 1.15 1.73 -12.97
C ALA A 320 1.17 1.44 -11.47
N GLY A 321 1.75 0.29 -11.14
CA GLY A 321 1.93 -0.19 -9.77
C GLY A 321 0.65 -0.81 -9.21
N ASP A 322 0.51 -0.77 -7.89
CA ASP A 322 -0.55 -1.49 -7.19
C ASP A 322 -1.97 -1.02 -7.55
N VAL A 323 -2.11 0.16 -8.18
CA VAL A 323 -3.40 0.62 -8.71
C VAL A 323 -3.88 -0.22 -9.92
N VAL A 324 -2.94 -0.84 -10.64
CA VAL A 324 -3.19 -1.71 -11.80
C VAL A 324 -3.07 -3.19 -11.40
N THR A 325 -2.01 -3.55 -10.67
CA THR A 325 -1.75 -4.96 -10.33
C THR A 325 -2.55 -5.47 -9.14
N GLY A 326 -2.99 -4.56 -8.27
CA GLY A 326 -3.35 -4.84 -6.88
C GLY A 326 -2.11 -4.86 -5.96
N PRO A 327 -2.31 -4.92 -4.62
CA PRO A 327 -1.22 -4.85 -3.65
C PRO A 327 -0.12 -5.88 -3.91
N SER A 328 1.12 -5.40 -4.00
CA SER A 328 2.25 -6.24 -4.41
C SER A 328 3.56 -5.92 -3.66
N LYS A 329 4.71 -6.32 -4.19
CA LYS A 329 6.03 -6.04 -3.61
C LYS A 329 6.58 -4.76 -4.22
N VAL A 330 7.34 -3.97 -3.44
CA VAL A 330 7.98 -2.72 -3.89
C VAL A 330 8.72 -2.88 -5.23
N GLY A 331 9.49 -3.96 -5.40
CA GLY A 331 10.22 -4.21 -6.65
C GLY A 331 9.33 -4.44 -7.88
N LEU A 332 8.13 -5.01 -7.69
CA LEU A 332 7.16 -5.17 -8.79
C LEU A 332 6.54 -3.82 -9.15
N ALA A 333 6.19 -2.99 -8.17
CA ALA A 333 5.70 -1.63 -8.40
C ALA A 333 6.74 -0.75 -9.10
N VAL A 334 8.02 -0.83 -8.71
CA VAL A 334 9.13 -0.15 -9.41
C VAL A 334 9.20 -0.62 -10.86
N LYS A 335 9.24 -1.94 -11.10
CA LYS A 335 9.31 -2.50 -12.46
C LYS A 335 8.14 -2.00 -13.33
N ASP A 336 6.93 -2.00 -12.79
CA ASP A 336 5.73 -1.59 -13.51
C ASP A 336 5.73 -0.08 -13.82
N GLY A 337 6.15 0.76 -12.86
CA GLY A 337 6.33 2.20 -13.08
C GLY A 337 7.34 2.51 -14.19
N LEU A 338 8.42 1.72 -14.30
CA LEU A 338 9.41 1.87 -15.37
C LEU A 338 8.88 1.50 -16.75
N TYR A 339 8.05 0.47 -16.86
CA TYR A 339 7.43 0.11 -18.12
C TYR A 339 6.43 1.17 -18.56
N ALA A 340 5.57 1.65 -17.67
CA ALA A 340 4.64 2.73 -17.98
C ALA A 340 5.38 4.02 -18.38
N ALA A 341 6.45 4.39 -17.67
CA ALA A 341 7.25 5.57 -18.00
C ALA A 341 7.90 5.48 -19.39
N ARG A 342 8.39 4.30 -19.76
CA ARG A 342 8.92 4.05 -21.10
C ARG A 342 7.83 4.21 -22.16
N SER A 343 6.68 3.58 -21.97
CA SER A 343 5.55 3.68 -22.90
C SER A 343 5.06 5.12 -23.06
N MET A 344 4.96 5.86 -21.93
CA MET A 344 4.55 7.25 -21.92
C MET A 344 5.56 8.15 -22.66
N HIS A 345 6.87 7.90 -22.50
CA HIS A 345 7.89 8.59 -23.29
C HIS A 345 7.74 8.32 -24.78
N MET A 346 7.62 7.04 -25.19
CA MET A 346 7.49 6.67 -26.60
C MET A 346 6.26 7.33 -27.23
N TRP A 347 5.11 7.27 -26.55
CA TRP A 347 3.86 7.87 -27.02
C TRP A 347 3.96 9.38 -27.21
N MET A 348 4.51 10.12 -26.25
CA MET A 348 4.68 11.59 -26.37
C MET A 348 5.67 12.01 -27.47
N MET A 349 6.63 11.14 -27.80
CA MET A 349 7.66 11.40 -28.80
C MET A 349 7.29 10.87 -30.20
N GLY A 350 6.07 10.35 -30.37
CA GLY A 350 5.59 9.81 -31.65
C GLY A 350 6.21 8.47 -32.04
N GLY A 351 6.76 7.73 -31.07
CA GLY A 351 7.20 6.35 -31.27
C GLY A 351 6.03 5.37 -31.17
N GLU A 352 5.99 4.39 -32.09
CA GLU A 352 5.01 3.29 -32.08
C GLU A 352 5.13 2.37 -30.86
#